data_AF-A0A1Z4JJG2-F1
#
_entry.id   AF-A0A1Z4JJG2-F1
#
_cell.length_a   1.000
_cell.length_b   1.000
_cell.length_c   1.000
_cell.angle_alpha   90.00
_cell.angle_beta   90.00
_cell.angle_gamma   90.00
#
_symmetry.space_group_name_H-M   'P 1'
#
loop_
_entity.id
_entity.type
_entity.pdbx_description
1 polymer ?
#
loop_
_entity_poly.entity_id
_entity_poly.type
_entity_poly.pdbx_seq_one_letter_code
_entity_poly.pdbx_strand_id
1 'polypeptide(L)'
;MIHRQPILYSLAGLLAGGVLTALILLTARPTAPSNSSNSDPVSNSTTAPANPASVPVRSRIMGQTDQHFIVMMIPHHEDAVAMADLASNRAQHSELKALARSIKTTQTREIQEMQTWYKQWYGTTVPQWQPGMGIKSPSNQLARSAGSPGWGMGMMGHRGMMGMRTDLVALQNAKDFDRTFIEEMIPHHQMAVMMAQMVLTNSQHPEIQRLAESIVKTQTAEINQMQQWYQTWYPSQTQ
;
A
#
# COMPACT_ATOMS: atom_id res chain seq x y z
N MET A 1 -51.86 -16.13 2.44
CA MET A 1 -50.68 -16.73 3.10
C MET A 1 -49.51 -16.62 2.14
N ILE A 2 -48.57 -15.71 2.41
CA ILE A 2 -47.38 -15.51 1.56
C ILE A 2 -46.23 -16.26 2.23
N HIS A 3 -45.72 -17.29 1.57
CA HIS A 3 -44.55 -18.05 2.02
C HIS A 3 -43.29 -17.18 1.91
N ARG A 4 -42.63 -16.88 3.04
CA ARG A 4 -41.29 -16.31 3.08
C ARG A 4 -40.28 -17.46 3.22
N GLN A 5 -39.40 -17.62 2.24
CA GLN A 5 -38.25 -18.52 2.34
C GLN A 5 -37.15 -17.86 3.19
N PRO A 6 -36.47 -18.58 4.10
CA PRO A 6 -35.33 -18.04 4.81
C PRO A 6 -34.11 -18.01 3.89
N ILE A 7 -33.55 -16.82 3.66
CA ILE A 7 -32.27 -16.65 2.97
C ILE A 7 -31.17 -17.07 3.95
N LEU A 8 -30.55 -18.22 3.68
CA LEU A 8 -29.39 -18.73 4.39
C LEU A 8 -28.17 -17.86 4.05
N TYR A 9 -27.64 -17.13 5.04
CA TYR A 9 -26.37 -16.42 4.89
C TYR A 9 -25.22 -17.44 4.89
N SER A 10 -24.52 -17.56 3.76
CA SER A 10 -23.23 -18.25 3.71
C SER A 10 -22.17 -17.36 4.36
N LEU A 11 -21.60 -17.84 5.47
CA LEU A 11 -20.44 -17.28 6.14
C LEU A 11 -19.24 -17.38 5.18
N ALA A 12 -19.00 -16.35 4.36
CA ALA A 12 -17.81 -16.29 3.52
C ALA A 12 -16.60 -16.00 4.41
N GLY A 13 -15.64 -16.92 4.38
CA GLY A 13 -14.59 -17.09 5.37
C GLY A 13 -13.65 -15.88 5.49
N LEU A 14 -13.39 -15.55 6.75
CA LEU A 14 -12.33 -14.67 7.20
C LEU A 14 -10.99 -15.39 6.99
N LEU A 15 -10.41 -15.31 5.80
CA LEU A 15 -9.05 -15.77 5.57
C LEU A 15 -8.08 -14.70 6.08
N ALA A 16 -7.89 -14.69 7.40
CA ALA A 16 -6.69 -14.14 7.99
C ALA A 16 -5.50 -14.95 7.44
N GLY A 17 -4.75 -14.34 6.51
CA GLY A 17 -3.54 -14.91 5.95
C GLY A 17 -2.47 -15.06 7.02
N GLY A 18 -2.49 -16.18 7.74
CA GLY A 18 -1.35 -16.68 8.51
C GLY A 18 -0.46 -17.50 7.59
N VAL A 19 0.61 -16.91 7.06
CA VAL A 19 1.68 -17.69 6.43
C VAL A 19 2.49 -18.33 7.56
N LEU A 20 2.25 -19.62 7.82
CA LEU A 20 3.15 -20.45 8.61
C LEU A 20 4.48 -20.57 7.86
N THR A 21 5.56 -20.05 8.44
CA THR A 21 6.93 -20.35 8.04
C THR A 21 7.24 -21.82 8.33
N ALA A 22 7.35 -22.65 7.29
CA ALA A 22 7.91 -23.99 7.39
C ALA A 22 9.45 -23.91 7.42
N LEU A 23 10.02 -24.23 8.57
CA LEU A 23 11.46 -24.41 8.79
C LEU A 23 11.92 -25.69 8.08
N ILE A 24 12.66 -25.57 6.98
CA ILE A 24 13.31 -26.71 6.32
C ILE A 24 14.67 -26.93 7.00
N LEU A 25 14.74 -27.92 7.89
CA LEU A 25 15.99 -28.53 8.35
C LEU A 25 16.41 -29.58 7.31
N LEU A 26 17.33 -29.20 6.42
CA LEU A 26 18.00 -30.15 5.52
C LEU A 26 19.44 -30.35 5.99
N THR A 27 19.67 -31.43 6.74
CA THR A 27 21.02 -31.91 7.07
C THR A 27 21.54 -32.77 5.92
N ALA A 28 22.49 -32.24 5.15
CA ALA A 28 23.32 -33.05 4.26
C ALA A 28 24.75 -32.51 4.25
N ARG A 29 25.66 -33.22 4.94
CA ARG A 29 27.11 -33.09 4.78
C ARG A 29 27.56 -33.94 3.59
N PRO A 30 28.47 -33.43 2.76
CA PRO A 30 29.49 -34.25 2.15
C PRO A 30 30.89 -33.76 2.55
N THR A 31 31.71 -34.68 3.05
CA THR A 31 33.15 -34.54 3.26
C THR A 31 33.90 -34.67 1.94
N ALA A 32 34.86 -33.79 1.68
CA ALA A 32 35.91 -33.98 0.67
C ALA A 32 37.25 -33.43 1.18
N PRO A 33 38.40 -33.98 0.74
CA PRO A 33 39.66 -33.94 1.48
C PRO A 33 40.55 -32.72 1.18
N SER A 34 41.46 -32.50 2.11
CA SER A 34 42.56 -31.51 2.11
C SER A 34 43.64 -31.78 1.06
N ASN A 35 44.13 -30.72 0.40
CA ASN A 35 45.57 -30.56 0.11
C ASN A 35 45.96 -29.12 -0.29
N SER A 36 46.82 -28.54 0.56
CA SER A 36 48.07 -27.81 0.29
C SER A 36 48.22 -26.78 -0.84
N SER A 37 48.46 -25.53 -0.39
CA SER A 37 49.50 -24.57 -0.81
C SER A 37 49.64 -24.16 -2.28
N ASN A 38 49.33 -22.89 -2.58
CA ASN A 38 50.35 -21.92 -3.01
C ASN A 38 49.83 -20.48 -2.92
N SER A 39 50.67 -19.63 -2.37
CA SER A 39 50.55 -18.17 -2.25
C SER A 39 50.95 -17.48 -3.55
N ASP A 40 50.14 -16.52 -4.02
CA ASP A 40 50.53 -15.43 -4.94
C ASP A 40 49.50 -14.28 -4.87
N PRO A 41 49.85 -13.06 -5.31
CA PRO A 41 49.75 -11.86 -4.47
C PRO A 41 48.44 -11.07 -4.58
N VAL A 42 48.20 -10.31 -3.50
CA VAL A 42 47.16 -9.31 -3.31
C VAL A 42 47.15 -8.30 -4.47
N SER A 43 46.14 -8.36 -5.33
CA SER A 43 45.72 -7.23 -6.16
C SER A 43 44.70 -6.42 -5.36
N ASN A 44 45.15 -5.26 -4.90
CA ASN A 44 44.37 -4.31 -4.11
C ASN A 44 43.39 -3.56 -5.04
N SER A 45 42.25 -4.18 -5.34
CA SER A 45 41.17 -3.56 -6.10
C SER A 45 40.34 -2.67 -5.17
N THR A 46 40.79 -1.43 -4.98
CA THR A 46 39.98 -0.38 -4.36
C THR A 46 38.71 -0.19 -5.19
N THR A 47 37.58 -0.73 -4.72
CA THR A 47 36.28 -0.54 -5.36
C THR A 47 35.86 0.89 -5.06
N ALA A 48 36.03 1.80 -6.03
CA ALA A 48 35.44 3.13 -5.98
C ALA A 48 33.91 3.00 -5.85
N PRO A 49 33.22 3.89 -5.09
CA PRO A 49 31.77 3.86 -5.03
C PRO A 49 31.20 4.08 -6.44
N ALA A 50 30.27 3.22 -6.85
CA ALA A 50 29.63 3.30 -8.16
C ALA A 50 28.98 4.69 -8.33
N ASN A 51 29.36 5.39 -9.40
CA ASN A 51 28.79 6.67 -9.79
C ASN A 51 27.29 6.47 -10.09
N PRO A 52 26.32 7.17 -9.47
CA PRO A 52 24.89 6.96 -9.69
C PRO A 52 24.40 7.25 -11.14
N ALA A 53 25.32 7.68 -12.01
CA ALA A 53 25.13 7.84 -13.44
C ALA A 53 25.13 6.53 -14.25
N SER A 54 25.54 5.38 -13.70
CA SER A 54 25.60 4.10 -14.43
C SER A 54 24.29 3.27 -14.40
N VAL A 55 23.26 3.74 -13.71
CA VAL A 55 21.94 3.08 -13.73
C VAL A 55 21.22 3.41 -15.05
N PRO A 56 20.75 2.40 -15.82
CA PRO A 56 20.02 2.64 -17.06
C PRO A 56 18.84 3.61 -16.85
N VAL A 57 18.59 4.50 -17.81
CA VAL A 57 17.53 5.54 -17.72
C VAL A 57 16.16 4.93 -17.39
N ARG A 58 15.85 3.77 -17.97
CA ARG A 58 14.63 3.00 -17.66
C ARG A 58 14.58 2.64 -16.17
N SER A 59 15.66 2.11 -15.60
CA SER A 59 15.75 1.79 -14.18
C SER A 59 15.63 3.01 -13.26
N ARG A 60 16.07 4.18 -13.71
CA ARG A 60 15.88 5.44 -12.97
C ARG A 60 14.43 5.94 -13.02
N ILE A 61 13.72 5.77 -14.14
CA ILE A 61 12.31 6.16 -14.27
C ILE A 61 11.42 5.23 -13.43
N MET A 62 11.61 3.91 -13.52
CA MET A 62 10.77 2.99 -12.74
C MET A 62 11.16 2.91 -11.25
N GLY A 63 12.41 3.25 -10.87
CA GLY A 63 12.80 3.40 -9.46
C GLY A 63 12.17 4.63 -8.80
N GLN A 64 11.87 5.67 -9.59
CA GLN A 64 11.06 6.81 -9.14
C GLN A 64 9.58 6.42 -8.96
N THR A 65 9.08 5.42 -9.69
CA THR A 65 7.71 4.90 -9.51
C THR A 65 7.54 4.23 -8.15
N ASP A 66 8.48 3.39 -7.72
CA ASP A 66 8.44 2.74 -6.40
C ASP A 66 8.56 3.77 -5.26
N GLN A 67 9.47 4.74 -5.41
CA GLN A 67 9.65 5.81 -4.43
C GLN A 67 8.36 6.65 -4.29
N HIS A 68 7.76 7.01 -5.42
CA HIS A 68 6.53 7.80 -5.44
C HIS A 68 5.35 7.02 -4.85
N PHE A 69 5.20 5.74 -5.20
CA PHE A 69 4.17 4.87 -4.64
C PHE A 69 4.26 4.82 -3.11
N ILE A 70 5.43 4.58 -2.53
CA ILE A 70 5.61 4.52 -1.08
C ILE A 70 5.24 5.86 -0.43
N VAL A 71 5.74 6.98 -0.98
CA VAL A 71 5.50 8.33 -0.43
C VAL A 71 4.02 8.71 -0.45
N MET A 72 3.24 8.17 -1.40
CA MET A 72 1.81 8.42 -1.52
C MET A 72 0.96 7.43 -0.73
N MET A 73 1.33 6.14 -0.73
CA MET A 73 0.53 5.08 -0.12
C MET A 73 0.64 5.07 1.40
N ILE A 74 1.77 5.47 1.99
CA ILE A 74 1.90 5.55 3.46
C ILE A 74 0.86 6.50 4.07
N PRO A 75 0.79 7.79 3.70
CA PRO A 75 -0.21 8.69 4.29
C PRO A 75 -1.65 8.26 3.97
N HIS A 76 -1.88 7.67 2.79
CA HIS A 76 -3.18 7.09 2.44
C HIS A 76 -3.58 5.97 3.42
N HIS A 77 -2.66 5.05 3.72
CA HIS A 77 -2.91 3.98 4.70
C HIS A 77 -3.07 4.52 6.13
N GLU A 78 -2.33 5.56 6.51
CA GLU A 78 -2.47 6.20 7.83
C GLU A 78 -3.88 6.75 8.05
N ASP A 79 -4.50 7.36 7.04
CA ASP A 79 -5.87 7.87 7.11
C ASP A 79 -6.89 6.73 7.31
N ALA A 80 -6.76 5.61 6.58
CA ALA A 80 -7.62 4.44 6.77
C ALA A 80 -7.43 3.76 8.13
N VAL A 81 -6.20 3.72 8.67
CA VAL A 81 -5.93 3.25 10.04
C VAL A 81 -6.64 4.14 11.06
N ALA A 82 -6.61 5.46 10.89
CA ALA A 82 -7.30 6.40 11.79
C ALA A 82 -8.83 6.21 11.74
N MET A 83 -9.42 6.02 10.56
CA MET A 83 -10.84 5.69 10.42
C MET A 83 -11.18 4.37 11.13
N ALA A 84 -10.35 3.34 10.96
CA ALA A 84 -10.55 2.04 11.60
C ALA A 84 -10.47 2.12 13.14
N ASP A 85 -9.64 3.01 13.67
CA ASP A 85 -9.59 3.28 15.11
C ASP A 85 -10.88 3.90 15.64
N LEU A 86 -11.47 4.87 14.91
CA LEU A 86 -12.77 5.42 15.26
C LEU A 86 -13.86 4.32 15.25
N ALA A 87 -13.82 3.42 14.28
CA ALA A 87 -14.80 2.35 14.13
C ALA A 87 -14.80 1.37 15.31
N SER A 88 -13.66 1.15 15.98
CA SER A 88 -13.58 0.29 17.16
C SER A 88 -14.54 0.72 18.28
N ASN A 89 -14.77 2.04 18.42
CA ASN A 89 -15.63 2.61 19.46
C ASN A 89 -17.02 3.00 18.95
N ARG A 90 -17.13 3.43 17.70
CA ARG A 90 -18.34 4.08 17.16
C ARG A 90 -19.20 3.15 16.31
N ALA A 91 -18.62 2.09 15.74
CA ALA A 91 -19.38 1.23 14.84
C ALA A 91 -20.53 0.51 15.58
N GLN A 92 -21.66 0.37 14.91
CA GLN A 92 -22.85 -0.29 15.43
C GLN A 92 -22.85 -1.77 15.07
N HIS A 93 -22.49 -2.12 13.84
CA HIS A 93 -22.45 -3.50 13.35
C HIS A 93 -21.12 -4.18 13.71
N SER A 94 -21.23 -5.43 14.17
CA SER A 94 -20.07 -6.24 14.58
C SER A 94 -19.14 -6.56 13.40
N GLU A 95 -19.73 -6.68 12.22
CA GLU A 95 -19.10 -6.91 10.93
C GLU A 95 -18.18 -5.75 10.57
N LEU A 96 -18.63 -4.50 10.77
CA LEU A 96 -17.82 -3.32 10.53
C LEU A 96 -16.66 -3.21 11.52
N LYS A 97 -16.86 -3.58 12.79
CA LYS A 97 -15.76 -3.68 13.79
C LYS A 97 -14.74 -4.75 13.42
N ALA A 98 -15.17 -5.86 12.84
CA ALA A 98 -14.27 -6.90 12.35
C ALA A 98 -13.45 -6.41 11.15
N LEU A 99 -14.08 -5.76 10.18
CA LEU A 99 -13.39 -5.14 9.05
C LEU A 99 -12.37 -4.10 9.53
N ALA A 100 -12.75 -3.18 10.42
CA ALA A 100 -11.87 -2.15 10.95
C ALA A 100 -10.60 -2.74 11.59
N ARG A 101 -10.73 -3.82 12.37
CA ARG A 101 -9.56 -4.52 12.94
C ARG A 101 -8.66 -5.12 11.86
N SER A 102 -9.23 -5.67 10.79
CA SER A 102 -8.49 -6.20 9.64
C SER A 102 -7.71 -5.11 8.92
N ILE A 103 -8.39 -3.99 8.59
CA ILE A 103 -7.80 -2.81 7.94
C ILE A 103 -6.64 -2.30 8.78
N LYS A 104 -6.87 -2.01 10.07
CA LYS A 104 -5.83 -1.51 10.98
C LYS A 104 -4.61 -2.42 11.00
N THR A 105 -4.83 -3.72 11.18
CA THR A 105 -3.73 -4.69 11.30
C THR A 105 -2.93 -4.78 10.00
N THR A 106 -3.62 -4.90 8.87
CA THR A 106 -2.99 -5.10 7.56
C THR A 106 -2.26 -3.85 7.11
N GLN A 107 -2.94 -2.69 7.13
CA GLN A 107 -2.36 -1.45 6.63
C GLN A 107 -1.22 -0.93 7.53
N THR A 108 -1.27 -1.16 8.86
CA THR A 108 -0.13 -0.86 9.74
C THR A 108 1.11 -1.70 9.37
N ARG A 109 0.92 -2.99 9.07
CA ARG A 109 2.03 -3.85 8.61
C ARG A 109 2.60 -3.36 7.28
N GLU A 110 1.74 -3.04 6.32
CA GLU A 110 2.16 -2.56 5.00
C GLU A 110 2.90 -1.21 5.09
N ILE A 111 2.49 -0.30 5.99
CA ILE A 111 3.24 0.93 6.29
C ILE A 111 4.66 0.60 6.76
N GLN A 112 4.81 -0.32 7.72
CA GLN A 112 6.12 -0.70 8.27
C GLN A 112 7.02 -1.35 7.23
N GLU A 113 6.47 -2.21 6.37
CA GLU A 113 7.16 -2.82 5.24
C GLU A 113 7.68 -1.74 4.28
N MET A 114 6.80 -0.83 3.83
CA MET A 114 7.16 0.26 2.93
C MET A 114 8.21 1.20 3.53
N GLN A 115 8.10 1.56 4.82
CA GLN A 115 9.11 2.36 5.52
C GLN A 115 10.47 1.67 5.57
N THR A 116 10.47 0.35 5.81
CA THR A 116 11.68 -0.47 5.85
C THR A 116 12.36 -0.50 4.49
N TRP A 117 11.60 -0.82 3.45
CA TRP A 117 12.10 -0.86 2.08
C TRP A 117 12.63 0.50 1.61
N TYR A 118 11.89 1.58 1.89
CA TYR A 118 12.31 2.92 1.52
C TYR A 118 13.68 3.27 2.13
N LYS A 119 13.89 2.95 3.41
CA LYS A 119 15.17 3.17 4.08
C LYS A 119 16.29 2.33 3.47
N GLN A 120 16.01 1.05 3.15
CA GLN A 120 16.99 0.14 2.56
C GLN A 120 17.41 0.57 1.15
N TRP A 121 16.47 1.01 0.31
CA TRP A 121 16.71 1.30 -1.10
C TRP A 121 17.20 2.73 -1.35
N TYR A 122 16.76 3.70 -0.55
CA TYR A 122 17.06 5.12 -0.77
C TYR A 122 17.98 5.74 0.30
N GLY A 123 18.39 4.96 1.30
CA GLY A 123 19.35 5.41 2.33
C GLY A 123 18.82 6.50 3.26
N THR A 124 17.51 6.75 3.27
CA THR A 124 16.85 7.80 4.08
C THR A 124 15.46 7.36 4.50
N THR A 125 14.86 8.01 5.49
CA THR A 125 13.48 7.74 5.90
C THR A 125 12.47 8.34 4.92
N VAL A 126 11.25 7.80 4.90
CA VAL A 126 10.15 8.35 4.10
C VAL A 126 9.93 9.82 4.51
N PRO A 127 9.97 10.78 3.57
CA PRO A 127 9.72 12.17 3.90
C PRO A 127 8.30 12.33 4.42
N GLN A 128 8.16 13.04 5.54
CA GLN A 128 6.85 13.43 6.05
C GLN A 128 6.21 14.41 5.06
N TRP A 129 4.98 14.13 4.63
CA TRP A 129 4.28 15.00 3.71
C TRP A 129 3.94 16.33 4.42
N GLN A 130 4.46 17.43 3.90
CA GLN A 130 4.12 18.78 4.35
C GLN A 130 3.21 19.43 3.29
N PRO A 131 2.07 20.04 3.67
CA PRO A 131 1.28 20.81 2.73
C PRO A 131 2.17 21.88 2.06
N GLY A 132 2.26 21.82 0.72
CA GLY A 132 3.12 22.73 -0.06
C GLY A 132 4.50 22.17 -0.44
N MET A 133 4.87 20.97 0.03
CA MET A 133 6.01 20.22 -0.48
C MET A 133 5.60 19.49 -1.77
N GLY A 134 5.58 20.20 -2.90
CA GLY A 134 5.76 19.51 -4.18
C GLY A 134 7.07 18.72 -4.09
N ILE A 135 7.10 17.47 -4.56
CA ILE A 135 8.35 16.69 -4.63
C ILE A 135 9.37 17.58 -5.34
N LYS A 136 10.34 18.11 -4.59
CA LYS A 136 11.47 18.82 -5.18
C LYS A 136 12.28 17.75 -5.89
N SER A 137 12.00 17.54 -7.18
CA SER A 137 12.92 16.84 -8.06
C SER A 137 14.30 17.47 -7.86
N PRO A 138 15.38 16.68 -7.67
CA PRO A 138 16.72 17.23 -7.61
C PRO A 138 16.93 18.09 -8.84
N SER A 139 17.16 19.38 -8.59
CA SER A 139 17.34 20.39 -9.62
C SER A 139 18.63 20.09 -10.40
N ASN A 140 18.54 19.24 -11.42
CA ASN A 140 19.49 19.32 -12.51
C ASN A 140 19.02 20.46 -13.42
N GLN A 141 19.82 21.52 -13.46
CA GLN A 141 19.69 22.74 -14.27
C GLN A 141 19.69 22.50 -15.80
N LEU A 142 19.38 21.27 -16.26
CA LEU A 142 19.48 20.84 -17.65
C LEU A 142 18.17 20.24 -18.21
N ALA A 143 17.01 20.58 -17.63
CA ALA A 143 15.70 20.09 -18.09
C ALA A 143 14.85 21.15 -18.79
N ARG A 144 15.45 22.24 -19.30
CA ARG A 144 14.73 23.29 -20.04
C ARG A 144 14.68 23.10 -21.56
N SER A 145 15.14 21.98 -22.11
CA SER A 145 15.26 21.83 -23.57
C SER A 145 14.76 20.51 -24.18
N ALA A 146 13.96 19.72 -23.49
CA ALA A 146 13.30 18.58 -24.14
C ALA A 146 11.95 18.31 -23.48
N GLY A 147 10.88 18.38 -24.28
CA GLY A 147 9.53 18.00 -23.88
C GLY A 147 9.46 16.52 -23.51
N SER A 148 9.89 16.18 -22.30
CA SER A 148 9.51 14.93 -21.66
C SER A 148 8.04 15.03 -21.23
N PRO A 149 7.20 14.01 -21.45
CA PRO A 149 5.89 13.95 -20.84
C PRO A 149 6.11 13.78 -19.33
N GLY A 150 6.25 14.91 -18.62
CA GLY A 150 6.09 14.93 -17.18
C GLY A 150 4.69 14.42 -16.92
N TRP A 151 4.58 13.23 -16.34
CA TRP A 151 3.34 12.65 -15.86
C TRP A 151 2.44 13.77 -15.30
N GLY A 152 1.26 13.91 -15.89
CA GLY A 152 0.39 15.09 -15.84
C GLY A 152 -0.18 15.43 -14.46
N MET A 153 0.69 15.70 -13.49
CA MET A 153 0.36 16.13 -12.13
C MET A 153 0.42 17.65 -11.98
N GLY A 154 0.56 18.39 -13.09
CA GLY A 154 0.41 19.85 -13.13
C GLY A 154 -1.05 20.33 -13.07
N MET A 155 -2.03 19.43 -13.17
CA MET A 155 -3.47 19.74 -13.07
C MET A 155 -4.18 19.10 -11.87
N MET A 156 -3.49 18.42 -10.97
CA MET A 156 -4.01 18.16 -9.62
C MET A 156 -3.56 19.31 -8.72
N GLY A 157 -4.13 20.50 -8.95
CA GLY A 157 -4.08 21.57 -7.96
C GLY A 157 -4.64 21.07 -6.62
N HIS A 158 -4.42 21.83 -5.55
CA HIS A 158 -4.81 21.64 -4.14
C HIS A 158 -6.11 20.86 -3.81
N ARG A 159 -7.01 20.64 -4.78
CA ARG A 159 -8.22 19.81 -4.74
C ARG A 159 -7.97 18.29 -4.95
N GLY A 160 -6.90 17.88 -5.64
CA GLY A 160 -6.62 16.45 -5.91
C GLY A 160 -6.10 15.69 -4.68
N MET A 161 -5.31 16.36 -3.82
CA MET A 161 -4.90 15.79 -2.53
C MET A 161 -5.94 15.97 -1.41
N MET A 162 -6.96 16.81 -1.62
CA MET A 162 -8.13 16.86 -0.72
C MET A 162 -9.00 15.59 -0.81
N GLY A 163 -8.83 14.77 -1.86
CA GLY A 163 -9.48 13.45 -1.97
C GLY A 163 -8.71 12.30 -1.33
N MET A 164 -7.51 12.54 -0.78
CA MET A 164 -6.75 11.54 -0.03
C MET A 164 -7.11 11.54 1.46
N ARG A 165 -7.55 12.69 1.99
CA ARG A 165 -7.80 12.84 3.43
C ARG A 165 -9.27 12.74 3.75
N THR A 166 -9.63 11.72 4.51
CA THR A 166 -10.96 11.61 5.11
C THR A 166 -11.17 12.71 6.16
N ASP A 167 -12.35 13.31 6.20
CA ASP A 167 -12.75 14.19 7.29
C ASP A 167 -13.05 13.36 8.55
N LEU A 168 -12.00 13.06 9.32
CA LEU A 168 -12.11 12.30 10.57
C LEU A 168 -13.02 12.98 11.60
N VAL A 169 -13.14 14.32 11.57
CA VAL A 169 -14.01 15.06 12.50
C VAL A 169 -15.47 14.85 12.10
N ALA A 170 -15.80 14.93 10.81
CA ALA A 170 -17.13 14.61 10.32
C ALA A 170 -17.49 13.15 10.61
N LEU A 171 -16.59 12.20 10.34
CA LEU A 171 -16.80 10.78 10.62
C LEU A 171 -17.02 10.52 12.11
N GLN A 172 -16.20 11.11 12.99
CA GLN A 172 -16.33 10.95 14.44
C GLN A 172 -17.72 11.41 14.94
N ASN A 173 -18.21 12.53 14.40
CA ASN A 173 -19.47 13.16 14.79
C ASN A 173 -20.68 12.68 13.98
N ALA A 174 -20.50 11.73 13.07
CA ALA A 174 -21.57 11.21 12.23
C ALA A 174 -22.71 10.63 13.08
N LYS A 175 -23.95 10.98 12.71
CA LYS A 175 -25.17 10.43 13.35
C LYS A 175 -25.27 8.92 13.10
N ASP A 176 -25.06 8.52 11.86
CA ASP A 176 -24.95 7.12 11.44
C ASP A 176 -23.49 6.85 11.06
N PHE A 177 -22.75 6.36 12.04
CA PHE A 177 -21.31 6.14 11.89
C PHE A 177 -21.02 5.10 10.80
N ASP A 178 -21.73 3.98 10.79
CA ASP A 178 -21.47 2.86 9.89
C ASP A 178 -21.72 3.25 8.43
N ARG A 179 -22.82 3.99 8.19
CA ARG A 179 -23.14 4.53 6.87
C ARG A 179 -22.02 5.44 6.37
N THR A 180 -21.64 6.41 7.20
CA THR A 180 -20.62 7.42 6.84
C THR A 180 -19.26 6.77 6.64
N PHE A 181 -18.89 5.81 7.50
CA PHE A 181 -17.65 5.05 7.35
C PHE A 181 -17.60 4.33 5.99
N ILE A 182 -18.69 3.67 5.58
CA ILE A 182 -18.73 2.97 4.30
C ILE A 182 -18.67 3.96 3.12
N GLU A 183 -19.41 5.06 3.19
CA GLU A 183 -19.43 6.12 2.17
C GLU A 183 -18.04 6.74 1.93
N GLU A 184 -17.23 6.85 2.98
CA GLU A 184 -15.85 7.36 2.90
C GLU A 184 -14.83 6.26 2.54
N MET A 185 -14.95 5.06 3.13
CA MET A 185 -13.94 4.01 2.97
C MET A 185 -13.98 3.34 1.59
N ILE A 186 -15.15 3.25 0.94
CA ILE A 186 -15.23 2.72 -0.43
C ILE A 186 -14.37 3.52 -1.42
N PRO A 187 -14.59 4.84 -1.61
CA PRO A 187 -13.78 5.62 -2.55
C PRO A 187 -12.30 5.70 -2.13
N HIS A 188 -12.01 5.69 -0.82
CA HIS A 188 -10.64 5.60 -0.31
C HIS A 188 -9.94 4.30 -0.77
N HIS A 189 -10.59 3.15 -0.59
CA HIS A 189 -10.05 1.87 -1.10
C HIS A 189 -9.91 1.83 -2.61
N GLN A 190 -10.86 2.42 -3.36
CA GLN A 190 -10.78 2.49 -4.82
C GLN A 190 -9.52 3.24 -5.29
N MET A 191 -9.15 4.32 -4.59
CA MET A 191 -7.92 5.06 -4.86
C MET A 191 -6.67 4.19 -4.64
N ALA A 192 -6.60 3.46 -3.53
CA ALA A 192 -5.49 2.53 -3.26
C ALA A 192 -5.41 1.39 -4.30
N VAL A 193 -6.53 0.79 -4.70
CA VAL A 193 -6.57 -0.23 -5.76
C VAL A 193 -6.02 0.33 -7.08
N MET A 194 -6.42 1.55 -7.45
CA MET A 194 -5.91 2.23 -8.65
C MET A 194 -4.39 2.47 -8.57
N MET A 195 -3.89 3.00 -7.44
CA MET A 195 -2.46 3.22 -7.23
C MET A 195 -1.66 1.90 -7.29
N ALA A 196 -2.18 0.83 -6.71
CA ALA A 196 -1.57 -0.49 -6.74
C ALA A 196 -1.51 -1.07 -8.16
N GLN A 197 -2.58 -0.94 -8.95
CA GLN A 197 -2.57 -1.36 -10.35
C GLN A 197 -1.55 -0.58 -11.20
N MET A 198 -1.42 0.72 -10.96
CA MET A 198 -0.41 1.54 -11.65
C MET A 198 1.02 1.11 -11.31
N VAL A 199 1.32 0.83 -10.04
CA VAL A 199 2.69 0.44 -9.64
C VAL A 199 3.04 -0.97 -10.13
N LEU A 200 2.09 -1.91 -10.23
CA LEU A 200 2.33 -3.28 -10.70
C LEU A 200 3.01 -3.33 -12.07
N THR A 201 2.59 -2.46 -12.99
CA THR A 201 3.10 -2.43 -14.37
C THR A 201 4.44 -1.71 -14.51
N ASN A 202 4.86 -0.97 -13.47
CA ASN A 202 5.99 -0.04 -13.52
C ASN A 202 7.05 -0.29 -12.44
N SER A 203 6.81 -1.19 -11.49
CA SER A 203 7.74 -1.46 -10.40
C SER A 203 8.93 -2.30 -10.84
N GLN A 204 10.09 -2.04 -10.25
CA GLN A 204 11.30 -2.88 -10.38
C GLN A 204 11.53 -3.78 -9.16
N HIS A 205 10.85 -3.52 -8.04
CA HIS A 205 11.05 -4.27 -6.81
C HIS A 205 9.95 -5.34 -6.68
N PRO A 206 10.31 -6.64 -6.64
CA PRO A 206 9.31 -7.70 -6.48
C PRO A 206 8.53 -7.58 -5.16
N GLU A 207 9.10 -6.93 -4.14
CA GLU A 207 8.42 -6.56 -2.90
C GLU A 207 7.21 -5.64 -3.16
N ILE A 208 7.38 -4.59 -3.96
CA ILE A 208 6.30 -3.66 -4.31
C ILE A 208 5.26 -4.35 -5.20
N GLN A 209 5.67 -5.20 -6.13
CA GLN A 209 4.73 -5.97 -6.95
C GLN A 209 3.84 -6.88 -6.08
N ARG A 210 4.44 -7.64 -5.14
CA ARG A 210 3.68 -8.49 -4.21
C ARG A 210 2.76 -7.68 -3.29
N LEU A 211 3.24 -6.55 -2.77
CA LEU A 211 2.40 -5.65 -1.97
C LEU A 211 1.20 -5.14 -2.78
N ALA A 212 1.43 -4.69 -4.01
CA ALA A 212 0.39 -4.14 -4.85
C ALA A 212 -0.64 -5.21 -5.26
N GLU A 213 -0.23 -6.44 -5.57
CA GLU A 213 -1.14 -7.57 -5.77
C GLU A 213 -2.01 -7.84 -4.53
N SER A 214 -1.39 -7.81 -3.34
CA SER A 214 -2.09 -7.95 -2.06
C SER A 214 -3.14 -6.86 -1.90
N ILE A 215 -2.77 -5.58 -2.07
CA ILE A 215 -3.67 -4.43 -1.96
C ILE A 215 -4.85 -4.55 -2.92
N VAL A 216 -4.60 -4.85 -4.20
CA VAL A 216 -5.67 -5.01 -5.20
C VAL A 216 -6.64 -6.09 -4.75
N LYS A 217 -6.13 -7.24 -4.31
CA LYS A 217 -6.96 -8.37 -3.89
C LYS A 217 -7.77 -8.06 -2.63
N THR A 218 -7.12 -7.58 -1.57
CA THR A 218 -7.75 -7.39 -0.26
C THR A 218 -8.74 -6.24 -0.31
N GLN A 219 -8.35 -5.08 -0.83
CA GLN A 219 -9.19 -3.90 -0.82
C GLN A 219 -10.38 -4.01 -1.80
N THR A 220 -10.23 -4.74 -2.92
CA THR A 220 -11.39 -5.05 -3.78
C THR A 220 -12.41 -5.93 -3.04
N ALA A 221 -11.95 -6.92 -2.27
CA ALA A 221 -12.86 -7.75 -1.48
C ALA A 221 -13.58 -6.94 -0.38
N GLU A 222 -12.85 -6.06 0.30
CA GLU A 222 -13.42 -5.17 1.32
C GLU A 222 -14.42 -4.17 0.73
N ILE A 223 -14.17 -3.61 -0.46
CA ILE A 223 -15.13 -2.79 -1.20
C ILE A 223 -16.44 -3.57 -1.43
N ASN A 224 -16.35 -4.78 -1.95
CA ASN A 224 -17.53 -5.60 -2.23
C ASN A 224 -18.33 -5.92 -0.95
N GLN A 225 -17.63 -6.22 0.16
CA GLN A 225 -18.26 -6.43 1.46
C GLN A 225 -19.01 -5.18 1.94
N MET A 226 -18.36 -4.02 1.90
CA MET A 226 -18.98 -2.76 2.32
C MET A 226 -20.17 -2.37 1.44
N GLN A 227 -20.09 -2.59 0.12
CA GLN A 227 -21.22 -2.37 -0.79
C GLN A 227 -22.42 -3.26 -0.45
N GLN A 228 -22.18 -4.55 -0.16
CA GLN A 228 -23.23 -5.48 0.24
C GLN A 228 -23.88 -5.06 1.57
N TRP A 229 -23.06 -4.66 2.55
CA TRP A 229 -23.54 -4.17 3.83
C TRP A 229 -24.35 -2.90 3.67
N TYR A 230 -23.88 -1.94 2.86
CA TYR A 230 -24.61 -0.70 2.61
C TYR A 230 -26.03 -0.96 2.08
N GLN A 231 -26.16 -1.85 1.09
CA GLN A 231 -27.46 -2.22 0.53
C GLN A 231 -28.35 -2.95 1.55
N THR A 232 -27.75 -3.77 2.41
CA THR A 232 -28.47 -4.58 3.40
C THR A 232 -28.94 -3.74 4.58
N TRP A 233 -28.10 -2.85 5.09
CA TRP A 233 -28.36 -2.04 6.28
C TRP A 233 -29.15 -0.77 5.97
N TYR A 234 -29.02 -0.25 4.74
CA TYR A 234 -29.68 0.97 4.28
C TYR A 234 -30.49 0.71 3.00
N PRO A 235 -31.47 -0.20 3.04
CA PRO A 235 -32.30 -0.45 1.87
C PRO A 235 -33.02 0.84 1.48
N SER A 236 -33.00 1.17 0.19
CA SER A 236 -33.83 2.26 -0.34
C SER A 236 -35.26 2.01 0.09
N GLN A 237 -35.86 2.93 0.85
CA GLN A 237 -37.30 2.89 1.09
C GLN A 237 -37.99 3.18 -0.25
N THR A 238 -38.29 2.13 -1.00
CA THR A 238 -39.26 2.22 -2.09
C THR A 238 -40.60 2.59 -1.44
N GLN A 239 -41.07 3.80 -1.74
CA GLN A 239 -42.45 4.24 -1.45
C GLN A 239 -43.46 3.34 -2.15
#